data_AF-A0A1V4AH79-F1
#
_entry.id   AF-A0A1V4AH79-F1
#
_cell.length_a   1.000
_cell.length_b   1.000
_cell.length_c   1.000
_cell.angle_alpha   90.00
_cell.angle_beta   90.00
_cell.angle_gamma   90.00
#
_symmetry.space_group_name_H-M   'P 1'
#
loop_
_entity.id
_entity.type
_entity.pdbx_description
1 polymer ?
#
loop_
_entity_poly.entity_id
_entity_poly.type
_entity_poly.pdbx_seq_one_letter_code
_entity_poly.pdbx_strand_id
1 'polypeptide(L)' 'YLPFALKSVGHYIYLSSYRAYDNKEHPVRESSPLLCDSADSVLLRNSDDYSVYKGRGEKILRYIGGNNWTIIRPAI' A
#
# COMPACT_ATOMS: atom_id res chain seq x y z
N TYR A 1 -13.74 -9.21 -0.32
CA TYR A 1 -13.73 -9.06 -1.79
C TYR A 1 -12.35 -9.22 -2.41
N LEU A 2 -11.30 -8.54 -1.91
CA LEU A 2 -9.94 -8.62 -2.50
C LEU A 2 -9.36 -10.04 -2.70
N PRO A 3 -9.51 -11.00 -1.75
CA PRO A 3 -9.00 -12.37 -1.96
C PRO A 3 -9.68 -13.11 -3.11
N PHE A 4 -10.94 -12.77 -3.41
CA PHE A 4 -11.67 -13.35 -4.54
C PHE A 4 -11.17 -12.78 -5.86
N ALA A 5 -10.89 -11.47 -5.91
CA ALA A 5 -10.35 -10.80 -7.09
C ALA A 5 -9.00 -11.38 -7.53
N LEU A 6 -8.10 -11.69 -6.59
CA LEU A 6 -6.80 -12.31 -6.91
C LEU A 6 -6.95 -13.73 -7.48
N LYS A 7 -7.98 -14.48 -7.10
CA LYS A 7 -8.22 -15.84 -7.61
C LYS A 7 -8.96 -15.87 -8.95
N SER A 8 -9.62 -14.78 -9.32
CA SER A 8 -10.46 -14.70 -10.53
C SER A 8 -9.73 -14.14 -11.75
N VAL A 9 -8.49 -13.68 -11.61
CA VAL A 9 -7.72 -13.04 -12.70
C VAL A 9 -6.33 -13.64 -12.83
N GLY A 10 -5.76 -13.60 -14.04
CA GLY A 10 -4.39 -14.02 -14.29
C GLY A 10 -3.36 -13.13 -13.59
N HIS A 11 -3.57 -11.81 -13.57
CA HIS A 11 -2.73 -10.84 -12.88
C HIS A 11 -3.53 -9.62 -12.42
N TYR A 12 -3.29 -9.15 -11.20
CA TYR A 12 -4.01 -8.02 -10.60
C TYR A 12 -3.11 -6.79 -10.46
N ILE A 13 -3.54 -5.65 -11.00
CA ILE A 13 -2.80 -4.39 -10.87
C ILE A 13 -3.46 -3.52 -9.80
N TYR A 14 -2.71 -3.19 -8.76
CA TYR A 14 -3.15 -2.27 -7.71
C TYR A 14 -2.56 -0.88 -7.93
N LEU A 15 -3.43 0.11 -8.12
CA LEU A 15 -3.03 1.51 -8.25
C LEU A 15 -2.94 2.15 -6.85
N SER A 16 -1.72 2.23 -6.35
CA SER A 16 -1.36 2.92 -5.11
C SER A 16 -0.87 4.36 -5.42
N SER A 17 -0.07 4.95 -4.53
CA SER A 17 0.50 6.28 -4.68
C SER A 17 1.83 6.38 -3.92
N TYR A 18 2.76 7.20 -4.41
CA TYR A 18 3.98 7.53 -3.68
C TYR A 18 3.68 8.15 -2.29
N ARG A 19 2.52 8.81 -2.13
CA ARG A 19 2.10 9.42 -0.87
C ARG A 19 1.84 8.41 0.25
N ALA A 20 1.79 7.12 -0.06
CA ALA A 20 1.65 6.07 0.95
C ALA A 20 2.91 5.89 1.81
N TYR A 21 4.08 6.34 1.31
CA TYR A 21 5.33 6.27 2.06
C TYR A 21 5.40 7.33 3.16
N ASP A 22 6.03 6.95 4.27
CA ASP A 22 6.40 7.86 5.33
C ASP A 22 7.75 8.52 5.02
N ASN A 23 7.93 9.76 5.48
CA ASN A 23 9.08 10.60 5.21
C ASN A 23 10.25 10.29 6.16
N LYS A 24 10.47 9.00 6.47
CA LYS A 24 11.49 8.52 7.42
C LYS A 24 12.74 7.97 6.76
N GLU A 25 12.72 7.73 5.45
CA GLU A 25 13.85 7.21 4.68
C GLU A 25 14.13 8.09 3.46
N HIS A 26 15.41 8.39 3.21
CA HIS A 26 15.87 9.20 2.09
C HIS A 26 17.12 8.58 1.43
N PRO A 27 17.14 8.33 0.10
CA PRO A 27 16.01 8.48 -0.81
C PRO A 27 14.88 7.48 -0.50
N VAL A 28 13.65 7.83 -0.85
CA VAL A 28 12.50 6.92 -0.75
C VAL A 28 12.69 5.74 -1.72
N ARG A 29 12.45 4.53 -1.24
CA ARG A 29 12.59 3.26 -1.96
C ARG A 29 11.31 2.44 -1.86
N GLU A 30 11.20 1.38 -2.65
CA GLU A 30 10.04 0.48 -2.60
C GLU A 30 9.89 -0.24 -1.26
N SER A 31 11.00 -0.37 -0.53
CA SER A 31 11.11 -0.91 0.83
C SER A 31 10.80 0.11 1.92
N SER A 32 10.63 1.39 1.58
CA SER A 32 10.41 2.44 2.56
C SER A 32 9.12 2.23 3.33
N PRO A 33 9.09 2.67 4.61
CA PRO A 33 7.97 2.42 5.48
C PRO A 33 6.69 3.10 4.97
N LEU A 34 5.55 2.45 5.13
CA LEU A 34 4.24 3.01 4.79
C LEU A 34 3.66 3.77 5.98
N LEU A 35 2.96 4.88 5.71
CA LEU A 35 2.30 5.69 6.74
C LEU A 35 1.31 4.90 7.59
N CYS A 36 0.64 3.89 7.02
CA CYS A 36 -0.29 3.03 7.76
C CYS A 36 0.37 2.24 8.90
N ASP A 37 1.68 2.02 8.82
CA ASP A 37 2.44 1.26 9.82
C ASP A 37 3.36 2.15 10.67
N SER A 38 3.93 3.18 10.05
CA SER A 38 5.05 3.93 10.63
C SER A 38 4.71 5.32 11.14
N ALA A 39 3.57 5.91 10.78
CA ALA A 39 3.23 7.25 11.22
C ALA A 39 3.13 7.35 12.76
N ASP A 40 3.78 8.36 13.33
CA ASP A 40 3.82 8.53 14.80
C ASP A 40 2.43 8.83 15.37
N SER A 41 1.62 9.57 14.61
CA SER A 41 0.22 9.83 14.96
C SER A 41 -0.63 8.57 14.81
N VAL A 42 -1.13 8.06 15.94
CA VAL A 42 -2.11 6.97 15.99
C VAL A 42 -3.40 7.37 15.26
N LEU A 43 -3.80 8.64 15.36
CA LEU A 43 -4.97 9.16 14.64
C LEU A 43 -4.76 9.06 13.13
N LEU A 44 -3.58 9.45 12.63
CA LEU A 44 -3.26 9.32 11.21
C LEU A 44 -3.24 7.86 10.77
N ARG A 45 -2.54 6.97 11.50
CA ARG A 45 -2.48 5.54 11.16
C ARG A 45 -3.85 4.88 11.06
N ASN A 46 -4.81 5.35 11.86
CA ASN A 46 -6.18 4.85 11.90
C ASN A 46 -7.19 5.66 11.07
N SER A 47 -6.76 6.77 10.46
CA SER A 47 -7.60 7.59 9.59
C SER A 47 -7.93 6.90 8.26
N ASP A 48 -8.86 7.49 7.52
CA ASP A 48 -9.13 7.17 6.11
C ASP A 48 -8.48 8.17 5.16
N ASP A 49 -7.42 8.86 5.61
CA ASP A 49 -6.63 9.72 4.74
C ASP A 49 -6.12 8.92 3.54
N TYR A 50 -6.16 9.56 2.37
CA TYR A 50 -5.84 8.94 1.09
C TYR A 50 -4.54 8.13 1.12
N SER A 51 -3.47 8.69 1.69
CA SER A 51 -2.16 8.04 1.82
C SER A 51 -2.20 6.74 2.62
N VAL A 52 -2.91 6.77 3.76
CA VAL A 52 -3.06 5.63 4.66
C VAL A 52 -3.95 4.57 4.04
N TYR A 53 -5.05 4.99 3.41
CA TYR A 53 -5.95 4.10 2.66
C TYR A 53 -5.22 3.32 1.56
N LYS A 54 -4.37 4.01 0.76
CA LYS A 54 -3.54 3.35 -0.26
C LYS A 54 -2.53 2.39 0.37
N GLY A 55 -1.82 2.79 1.42
CA GLY A 55 -0.87 1.93 2.13
C GLY A 55 -1.51 0.65 2.70
N ARG A 56 -2.71 0.75 3.28
CA ARG A 56 -3.45 -0.42 3.78
C ARG A 56 -3.79 -1.41 2.67
N GLY A 57 -4.22 -0.93 1.49
CA GLY A 57 -4.50 -1.80 0.36
C GLY A 57 -3.27 -2.62 -0.07
N GLU A 58 -2.09 -2.00 -0.09
CA GLU A 58 -0.85 -2.72 -0.35
C GLU A 58 -0.53 -3.78 0.71
N LYS A 59 -0.75 -3.45 1.98
CA LYS A 59 -0.51 -4.37 3.09
C LYS A 59 -1.40 -5.60 3.00
N ILE A 60 -2.68 -5.40 2.62
CA ILE A 60 -3.61 -6.50 2.41
C ILE A 60 -3.12 -7.42 1.28
N LEU A 61 -2.65 -6.87 0.15
CA LEU A 61 -2.10 -7.68 -0.95
C LEU A 61 -0.86 -8.48 -0.52
N ARG A 62 0.06 -7.84 0.21
CA ARG A 62 1.25 -8.51 0.77
C ARG A 62 0.88 -9.62 1.77
N TYR A 63 -0.20 -9.45 2.54
CA TYR A 63 -0.63 -10.40 3.57
C TYR A 63 -1.46 -11.58 3.03
N ILE A 64 -2.33 -11.35 2.03
CA ILE A 64 -3.15 -12.42 1.42
C ILE A 64 -2.29 -13.50 0.78
N GLY A 65 -1.07 -13.14 0.34
CA GLY A 65 -0.17 -14.04 -0.37
C GLY A 65 -0.56 -14.23 -1.84
N GLY A 66 0.30 -14.94 -2.58
CA GLY A 66 0.22 -15.05 -4.03
C GLY A 66 1.05 -14.00 -4.74
N ASN A 67 1.51 -14.33 -5.94
CA ASN A 67 2.49 -13.53 -6.70
C ASN A 67 1.89 -12.91 -7.97
N ASN A 68 0.58 -13.09 -8.19
CA ASN A 68 -0.13 -12.62 -9.37
C ASN A 68 -0.69 -11.21 -9.19
N TRP A 69 0.12 -10.31 -8.62
CA TRP A 69 -0.24 -8.91 -8.52
C TRP A 69 0.98 -7.99 -8.65
N THR A 70 0.73 -6.74 -9.02
CA THR A 70 1.73 -5.68 -9.04
C THR A 70 1.14 -4.40 -8.47
N ILE A 71 1.89 -3.76 -7.58
CA ILE A 71 1.54 -2.45 -7.03
C ILE A 71 2.26 -1.38 -7.87
N ILE A 72 1.50 -0.43 -8.40
CA ILE A 72 2.02 0.76 -9.10
C ILE A 72 1.80 1.98 -8.22
N ARG A 73 2.84 2.82 -8.06
CA ARG A 73 2.80 4.05 -7.24
C ARG A 73 3.15 5.26 -8.10
N PRO A 74 2.18 5.86 -8.81
CA PRO A 74 2.43 7.11 -9.53
C PRO A 74 2.87 8.20 -8.56
N ALA A 75 3.83 9.02 -9.00
CA ALA A 75 4.25 10.24 -8.34
C ALA A 75 3.61 11.45 -9.06
N ILE A 76 2.65 12.09 -8.38
CA ILE A 76 1.86 13.22 -8.89
C ILE A 76 1.70 14.28 -7.80
#